data_AF-A0A1H4BAR7-F1
#
_entry.id   AF-A0A1H4BAR7-F1
#
_cell.length_a   1.000
_cell.length_b   1.000
_cell.length_c   1.000
_cell.angle_alpha   90.00
_cell.angle_beta   90.00
_cell.angle_gamma   90.00
#
_symmetry.space_group_name_H-M   'P 1'
#
loop_
_entity.id
_entity.type
_entity.pdbx_description
1 polymer ?
#
loop_
_entity_poly.entity_id
_entity_poly.type
_entity_poly.pdbx_seq_one_letter_code
_entity_poly.pdbx_strand_id
1 'polypeptide(L)' 'MATFLDDLAKTAGITSDEIAANLVARLDGIPMGRMAQPEETAELVYFLVSSRASYITGADYHIDGGNYPVV' A
#
# COMPACT_ATOMS: atom_id res chain seq x y z
N MET A 1 7.75 -12.83 -2.85
CA MET A 1 6.71 -12.48 -3.84
C MET A 1 5.95 -13.71 -4.33
N ALA A 2 6.61 -14.80 -4.77
CA ALA A 2 5.93 -16.02 -5.24
C ALA A 2 4.91 -16.59 -4.23
N THR A 3 5.30 -16.78 -2.96
CA THR A 3 4.41 -17.26 -1.90
C THR A 3 3.18 -16.38 -1.67
N PHE A 4 3.37 -15.05 -1.75
CA PHE A 4 2.30 -14.08 -1.57
C PHE A 4 1.26 -14.16 -2.70
N LEU A 5 1.71 -14.32 -3.94
CA LEU A 5 0.81 -14.47 -5.09
C LEU A 5 0.02 -15.79 -5.02
N ASP A 6 0.66 -16.87 -4.59
CA ASP A 6 0.01 -18.18 -4.44
C ASP A 6 -1.04 -18.18 -3.32
N ASP A 7 -0.77 -17.51 -2.21
CA ASP A 7 -1.72 -17.41 -1.09
C ASP A 7 -2.92 -16.52 -1.46
N LEU A 8 -2.69 -15.45 -2.22
CA LEU A 8 -3.76 -14.61 -2.77
C LEU A 8 -4.60 -15.36 -3.81
N ALA A 9 -3.96 -16.11 -4.70
CA ALA A 9 -4.63 -16.94 -5.71
C ALA A 9 -5.60 -17.94 -5.06
N LYS A 10 -5.14 -18.66 -4.03
CA LYS A 10 -5.98 -19.59 -3.25
C LYS A 10 -7.17 -18.90 -2.59
N THR A 11 -6.96 -17.70 -2.05
CA THR A 11 -8.00 -16.96 -1.34
C THR A 11 -9.04 -16.38 -2.29
N ALA A 12 -8.61 -15.89 -3.45
CA ALA A 12 -9.48 -15.28 -4.46
C ALA A 12 -10.13 -16.28 -5.42
N GLY A 13 -9.69 -17.55 -5.41
CA GLY A 13 -10.21 -18.59 -6.30
C GLY A 13 -9.82 -18.40 -7.77
N ILE A 14 -8.73 -17.67 -8.03
CA ILE A 14 -8.19 -17.38 -9.37
C ILE A 14 -6.74 -17.83 -9.47
N THR A 15 -6.19 -17.89 -10.68
CA THR A 15 -4.83 -18.40 -10.91
C THR A 15 -3.75 -17.38 -10.51
N SER A 16 -2.54 -17.86 -10.18
CA SER A 16 -1.40 -16.98 -9.83
C SER A 16 -1.02 -16.03 -10.98
N ASP A 17 -1.22 -16.44 -12.23
CA ASP A 17 -0.99 -15.60 -13.42
C ASP A 17 -2.05 -14.48 -13.53
N GLU A 18 -3.31 -14.77 -13.23
CA GLU A 18 -4.37 -13.75 -13.17
C GLU A 18 -4.16 -12.78 -12.01
N ILE A 19 -3.66 -13.24 -10.85
CA ILE A 19 -3.27 -12.35 -9.74
C ILE A 19 -2.13 -11.43 -10.18
N ALA A 20 -1.10 -11.97 -10.84
CA ALA A 20 0.04 -11.18 -11.30
C ALA A 20 -0.38 -10.11 -12.32
N ALA A 21 -1.23 -10.46 -13.28
CA ALA A 21 -1.77 -9.51 -14.26
C ALA A 21 -2.60 -8.39 -13.59
N ASN A 22 -3.47 -8.76 -12.64
CA ASN A 22 -4.24 -7.78 -11.88
C ASN A 22 -3.37 -6.89 -10.99
N LEU A 23 -2.30 -7.44 -10.42
CA LEU A 23 -1.35 -6.67 -9.62
C LEU A 23 -0.64 -5.64 -10.49
N VAL A 24 -0.14 -6.02 -11.66
CA VAL A 24 0.50 -5.10 -12.62
C VAL A 24 -0.45 -3.98 -13.03
N ALA A 25 -1.71 -4.29 -13.35
CA ALA A 25 -2.72 -3.27 -13.68
C ALA A 25 -2.98 -2.30 -12.52
N ARG A 26 -2.87 -2.76 -11.26
CA ARG A 26 -2.99 -1.90 -10.08
C ARG A 26 -1.76 -1.03 -9.85
N LEU A 27 -0.57 -1.50 -10.23
CA LEU A 27 0.67 -0.71 -10.11
C LEU A 27 0.67 0.48 -11.07
N ASP A 28 0.09 0.34 -12.26
CA ASP A 28 -0.07 1.44 -13.22
C ASP A 28 -0.93 2.59 -12.68
N GLY A 29 -1.81 2.32 -11.71
CA GLY A 29 -2.65 3.32 -11.06
C GLY A 29 -1.93 4.13 -9.96
N ILE A 30 -0.72 3.72 -9.54
CA ILE A 30 0.04 4.40 -8.50
C ILE A 30 1.00 5.39 -9.17
N PRO A 31 0.90 6.71 -8.95
CA PRO A 31 1.81 7.69 -9.54
C PRO A 31 3.29 7.43 -9.27
N MET A 32 3.63 6.90 -8.09
CA MET A 32 5.01 6.48 -7.78
C MET A 32 5.46 5.19 -8.48
N GLY A 33 4.56 4.50 -9.20
CA GLY A 33 4.83 3.32 -10.04
C GLY A 33 5.19 2.05 -9.27
N ARG A 34 4.99 2.04 -7.94
CA ARG A 34 5.32 0.89 -7.08
C ARG A 34 4.48 0.85 -5.83
N MET A 35 4.40 -0.33 -5.21
CA MET A 35 3.91 -0.45 -3.84
C MET A 35 4.84 0.27 -2.86
N ALA A 36 4.25 0.78 -1.77
CA ALA A 36 5.01 1.21 -0.62
C ALA A 36 5.78 0.03 0.00
N GLN A 37 7.00 0.29 0.45
CA GLN A 37 7.73 -0.62 1.31
C GLN A 37 7.18 -0.54 2.74
N PRO A 38 7.22 -1.63 3.53
CA PRO A 38 6.77 -1.61 4.93
C PRO A 38 7.37 -0.49 5.76
N GLU A 39 8.64 -0.15 5.51
CA GLU A 39 9.37 0.90 6.20
C GLU A 39 8.77 2.29 5.94
N GLU A 40 8.24 2.55 4.75
CA GLU A 40 7.61 3.85 4.42
C GLU A 40 6.33 4.07 5.23
N THR A 41 5.55 3.01 5.45
CA THR A 41 4.40 3.04 6.36
C THR A 41 4.85 3.22 7.81
N ALA A 42 5.92 2.52 8.22
CA ALA A 42 6.45 2.61 9.57
C ALA A 42 6.96 4.02 9.92
N GLU A 43 7.56 4.73 8.96
CA GLU A 43 8.04 6.11 9.18
C GLU A 43 6.89 7.08 9.50
N LEU A 44 5.73 6.98 8.84
CA LEU A 44 4.59 7.81 9.22
C LEU A 44 4.11 7.46 10.64
N VAL A 45 3.98 6.17 10.94
CA VAL A 45 3.58 5.71 12.29
C VAL A 45 4.55 6.26 13.33
N TYR A 46 5.86 6.15 13.09
CA TYR A 46 6.90 6.69 13.96
C TYR A 46 6.75 8.20 14.18
N PHE A 47 6.50 8.97 13.12
CA PHE A 47 6.21 10.40 13.25
C PHE A 47 4.98 10.67 14.11
N LEU A 48 3.86 9.98 13.84
CA LEU A 48 2.58 10.19 14.52
C LEU A 48 2.61 9.84 16.00
N VAL A 49 3.40 8.83 16.40
CA VAL A 49 3.56 8.49 17.84
C VAL A 49 4.60 9.36 18.56
N SER A 50 5.35 10.19 17.82
CA SER A 50 6.36 11.07 18.40
C SER A 50 5.74 12.35 18.99
N SER A 51 6.49 13.04 19.86
CA SER A 51 6.08 14.34 20.40
C SER A 51 5.91 15.44 19.33
N ARG A 52 6.49 15.24 18.13
CA ARG A 52 6.38 16.17 17.01
C ARG A 52 4.96 16.25 16.44
N ALA A 53 4.15 15.21 16.63
CA ALA A 53 2.77 15.15 16.18
C ALA A 53 1.76 15.51 17.30
N SER A 54 2.19 16.15 18.38
CA SER A 54 1.39 16.36 19.60
C SER A 54 0.06 17.10 19.43
N TYR A 55 -0.14 17.81 18.31
CA TYR A 55 -1.39 18.52 18.00
C TYR A 55 -2.17 17.91 16.83
N ILE A 56 -1.75 16.74 16.36
CA ILE A 56 -2.40 15.99 15.28
C ILE A 56 -3.33 14.95 15.91
N THR A 57 -4.63 15.08 15.65
CA THR A 57 -5.63 14.11 16.09
C THR A 57 -6.86 14.18 15.18
N GLY A 58 -7.63 13.09 15.08
CA GLY A 58 -8.86 13.03 14.29
C GLY A 58 -8.67 13.17 12.77
N ALA A 59 -7.49 12.81 12.26
CA ALA A 59 -7.14 12.91 10.84
C ALA A 59 -6.82 11.54 10.24
N ASP A 60 -7.20 11.36 8.98
CA ASP A 60 -6.86 10.19 8.16
C ASP A 60 -5.68 10.51 7.24
N TYR A 61 -4.68 9.63 7.23
CA TYR A 61 -3.47 9.79 6.41
C TYR A 61 -3.36 8.67 5.38
N HIS A 62 -3.20 9.05 4.10
CA HIS A 62 -2.95 8.11 3.01
C HIS A 62 -1.44 7.97 2.76
N ILE A 63 -0.94 6.73 2.75
CA ILE A 63 0.44 6.38 2.37
C ILE A 63 0.38 5.38 1.21
N ASP A 64 0.10 5.87 0.02
CA ASP A 64 -0.27 5.01 -1.11
C ASP A 64 0.43 5.37 -2.42
N GLY A 65 1.45 6.21 -2.36
CA GLY A 65 2.19 6.65 -3.55
C GLY A 65 1.36 7.50 -4.51
N GLY A 66 0.25 8.10 -4.04
CA GLY A 66 -0.65 8.96 -4.82
C GLY A 66 -1.78 8.20 -5.51
N ASN A 67 -2.02 6.95 -5.14
CA ASN A 67 -3.07 6.13 -5.72
C ASN A 67 -4.47 6.71 -5.49
N TYR A 68 -4.70 7.29 -4.31
CA TYR A 68 -5.92 8.04 -4.00
C TYR A 68 -5.71 9.53 -4.32
N PRO A 69 -6.53 10.13 -5.21
CA PRO A 69 -6.43 11.55 -5.49
C PRO A 69 -6.90 12.36 -4.28
N VAL A 70 -6.02 13.20 -3.77
CA VAL A 70 -6.30 14.14 -2.69
C VAL A 70 -6.02 15.56 -3.19
N VAL A 71 -6.83 16.53 -2.72
CA VAL A 71 -6.71 17.97 -3.05
C VAL A 71 -5.93 18.72 -1.98
#